data_AF-A0A7C9B411-F1
#
_entry.id   AF-A0A7C9B411-F1
#
_cell.length_a   1.000
_cell.length_b   1.000
_cell.length_c   1.000
_cell.angle_alpha   90.00
_cell.angle_beta   90.00
_cell.angle_gamma   90.00
#
_symmetry.space_group_name_H-M   'P 1'
#
loop_
_entity.id
_entity.type
_entity.pdbx_description
1 polymer ?
#
loop_
_entity_poly.entity_id
_entity_poly.type
_entity_poly.pdbx_seq_one_letter_code
_entity_poly.pdbx_strand_id
1 'polypeptide(L)'
;ELATKFGIDFTDGKREIRGDPAYVRAACEGSLKRLGVDCIDLYYQHRVDSKVPIEVTIGELKKLVEEGKIKYIGLSEASASTIRRAHAVHPITAVQLEWSLWTRDIEEEIVPTC
;
A
#
# COMPACT_ATOMS: atom_id res chain seq x y z
N GLU A 1 13.22 -0.10 -12.47
CA GLU A 1 12.09 0.31 -11.62
C GLU A 1 11.58 -0.92 -10.87
N LEU A 2 11.30 -0.79 -9.57
CA LEU A 2 11.01 -1.87 -8.64
C LEU A 2 9.74 -1.58 -7.84
N ALA A 3 8.77 -2.49 -7.91
CA ALA A 3 7.55 -2.45 -7.12
C ALA A 3 7.50 -3.62 -6.13
N THR A 4 7.12 -3.35 -4.89
CA THR A 4 6.88 -4.38 -3.87
C THR A 4 5.81 -3.93 -2.87
N LYS A 5 5.49 -4.77 -1.89
CA LYS A 5 4.32 -4.61 -1.02
C LYS A 5 4.59 -4.98 0.43
N PHE A 6 3.75 -4.46 1.32
CA PHE A 6 3.63 -4.88 2.72
C PHE A 6 2.19 -5.13 3.12
N GLY A 7 1.99 -5.58 4.35
CA GLY A 7 0.69 -5.54 5.02
C GLY A 7 0.08 -6.91 5.27
N ILE A 8 0.64 -7.98 4.70
CA ILE A 8 0.30 -9.35 5.09
C ILE A 8 1.41 -9.86 6.01
N ASP A 9 1.05 -10.09 7.26
CA ASP A 9 1.93 -10.69 8.26
C ASP A 9 1.57 -12.17 8.47
N PHE A 10 2.59 -13.00 8.69
CA PHE A 10 2.42 -14.41 9.00
C PHE A 10 3.14 -14.72 10.31
N THR A 11 2.41 -14.59 11.42
CA THR A 11 2.91 -14.89 12.76
C THR A 11 2.18 -16.10 13.32
N ASP A 12 2.92 -17.07 13.86
CA ASP A 12 2.39 -18.32 14.44
C ASP A 12 1.43 -19.11 13.53
N GLY A 13 1.72 -19.13 12.23
CA GLY A 13 0.89 -19.81 11.23
C GLY A 13 -0.43 -19.11 10.91
N LYS A 14 -0.68 -17.93 11.48
CA LYS A 14 -1.86 -17.11 11.21
C LYS A 14 -1.50 -15.94 10.31
N ARG A 15 -2.38 -15.70 9.32
CA ARG A 15 -2.29 -14.54 8.44
C ARG A 15 -3.02 -13.36 9.08
N GLU A 16 -2.31 -12.28 9.33
CA GLU A 16 -2.89 -11.02 9.78
C GLU A 16 -2.66 -9.90 8.75
N ILE A 17 -3.57 -8.93 8.72
CA ILE A 17 -3.40 -7.71 7.92
C ILE A 17 -2.96 -6.59 8.87
N ARG A 18 -1.85 -5.93 8.54
CA ARG A 18 -1.20 -4.94 9.40
C ARG A 18 -0.92 -3.66 8.63
N GLY A 19 -1.55 -2.56 9.05
CA GLY A 19 -1.35 -1.21 8.52
C GLY A 19 -0.77 -0.22 9.53
N ASP A 20 -0.46 -0.66 10.76
CA ASP A 20 0.07 0.24 11.79
C ASP A 20 1.48 0.75 11.44
N PRO A 21 1.82 2.00 11.81
CA PRO A 21 3.07 2.64 11.41
C PRO A 21 4.34 1.85 11.75
N ALA A 22 4.37 1.20 12.92
CA ALA A 22 5.52 0.41 13.34
C ALA A 22 5.77 -0.77 12.38
N TYR A 23 4.70 -1.47 11.98
CA TYR A 23 4.80 -2.54 11.01
C TYR A 23 5.13 -2.04 9.60
N VAL A 24 4.53 -0.94 9.13
CA VAL A 24 4.85 -0.35 7.81
C VAL A 24 6.35 -0.12 7.67
N ARG A 25 6.97 0.54 8.66
CA ARG A 25 8.40 0.83 8.66
C ARG A 25 9.23 -0.45 8.72
N ALA A 26 8.93 -1.35 9.64
CA ALA A 26 9.66 -2.62 9.76
C ALA A 26 9.62 -3.44 8.46
N ALA A 27 8.47 -3.47 7.79
CA ALA A 27 8.30 -4.16 6.51
C ALA A 27 9.11 -3.48 5.39
N CYS A 28 9.15 -2.14 5.36
CA CYS A 28 9.91 -1.38 4.38
C CYS A 28 11.42 -1.66 4.51
N GLU A 29 11.97 -1.51 5.72
CA GLU A 29 13.38 -1.82 6.02
C GLU A 29 13.72 -3.27 5.68
N GLY A 30 12.83 -4.20 6.01
CA GLY A 30 13.00 -5.61 5.66
C GLY A 30 13.06 -5.83 4.15
N SER A 31 12.23 -5.12 3.37
CA SER A 31 12.24 -5.20 1.92
C SER A 31 13.49 -4.60 1.30
N LEU A 32 13.91 -3.41 1.74
CA LEU A 32 15.16 -2.77 1.30
C LEU A 32 16.36 -3.71 1.50
N LYS A 33 16.47 -4.29 2.71
CA LYS A 33 17.52 -5.26 3.04
C LYS A 33 17.50 -6.50 2.14
N ARG A 34 16.32 -7.11 1.93
CA ARG A 34 16.19 -8.32 1.10
C ARG A 34 16.49 -8.07 -0.36
N LEU A 35 16.12 -6.90 -0.86
CA LEU A 35 16.29 -6.51 -2.25
C LEU A 35 17.68 -5.94 -2.53
N GLY A 36 18.43 -5.56 -1.49
CA GLY A 36 19.77 -4.98 -1.63
C GLY A 36 19.76 -3.61 -2.29
N VAL A 37 18.71 -2.82 -2.02
CA VAL A 37 18.52 -1.48 -2.59
C VAL A 37 18.27 -0.46 -1.48
N ASP A 38 18.68 0.79 -1.73
CA ASP A 38 18.47 1.89 -0.78
C ASP A 38 17.10 2.55 -0.93
N CYS A 39 16.42 2.32 -2.06
CA CYS A 39 15.13 2.94 -2.37
C CYS A 39 14.25 1.98 -3.19
N ILE A 40 12.96 1.88 -2.83
CA ILE A 40 11.92 1.18 -3.61
C ILE A 40 11.19 2.21 -4.48
N ASP A 41 11.01 1.97 -5.77
CA ASP A 41 10.31 2.93 -6.62
C ASP A 41 8.82 3.02 -6.24
N LEU A 42 8.11 1.89 -6.13
CA LEU A 42 6.68 1.88 -5.80
C LEU A 42 6.36 0.88 -4.70
N TYR A 43 5.83 1.37 -3.59
CA TYR A 43 5.53 0.55 -2.42
C TYR A 43 4.03 0.51 -2.11
N TYR A 44 3.47 -0.70 -2.15
CA TYR A 44 2.03 -0.93 -2.00
C TYR A 44 1.66 -1.39 -0.59
N GLN A 45 0.53 -0.89 -0.07
CA GLN A 45 -0.23 -1.65 0.92
C GLN A 45 -0.98 -2.78 0.20
N HIS A 46 -0.63 -4.03 0.49
CA HIS A 46 -1.13 -5.22 -0.22
C HIS A 46 -2.61 -5.50 0.07
N ARG A 47 -3.04 -5.24 1.31
CA ARG A 47 -4.41 -5.37 1.78
C ARG A 47 -4.67 -4.28 2.81
N VAL A 48 -5.83 -3.63 2.71
CA VAL A 48 -6.22 -2.58 3.65
C VAL A 48 -6.47 -3.19 5.02
N ASP A 49 -5.82 -2.65 6.05
CA ASP A 49 -6.09 -3.01 7.44
C ASP A 49 -7.37 -2.33 7.91
N SER A 50 -8.39 -3.12 8.25
CA SER A 50 -9.69 -2.61 8.72
C SER A 50 -9.65 -2.06 10.16
N LYS A 51 -8.59 -2.36 10.93
CA LYS A 51 -8.45 -1.93 12.32
C LYS A 51 -7.72 -0.58 12.44
N VAL A 52 -7.02 -0.16 11.39
CA VAL A 52 -6.22 1.07 11.36
C VAL A 52 -6.80 2.02 10.33
N PRO A 53 -7.15 3.27 10.69
CA PRO A 53 -7.57 4.27 9.72
C PRO A 53 -6.51 4.44 8.62
N ILE A 54 -6.94 4.46 7.35
CA ILE A 54 -6.01 4.49 6.21
C ILE A 54 -5.06 5.69 6.27
N GLU A 55 -5.50 6.83 6.81
CA GLU A 55 -4.71 8.04 6.96
C GLU A 55 -3.49 7.84 7.86
N VAL A 56 -3.60 6.96 8.86
CA VAL A 56 -2.49 6.61 9.76
C VAL A 56 -1.42 5.83 8.98
N THR A 57 -1.85 4.84 8.19
CA THR A 57 -0.96 4.04 7.33
C THR A 57 -0.26 4.92 6.28
N ILE A 58 -1.03 5.75 5.56
CA ILE A 58 -0.47 6.65 4.54
C ILE A 58 0.42 7.72 5.17
N GLY A 59 0.11 8.17 6.38
CA GLY A 59 0.97 9.09 7.13
C GLY A 59 2.36 8.53 7.38
N GLU A 60 2.49 7.23 7.63
CA GLU A 60 3.81 6.59 7.75
C GLU A 60 4.49 6.39 6.40
N LEU A 61 3.75 5.97 5.37
CA LEU A 61 4.30 5.85 4.02
C LEU A 61 4.81 7.20 3.48
N LYS A 62 4.11 8.29 3.78
CA LYS A 62 4.54 9.66 3.46
C LYS A 62 5.91 9.98 4.07
N LYS A 63 6.16 9.61 5.33
CA LYS A 63 7.48 9.80 5.93
C LYS A 63 8.56 8.99 5.22
N LEU A 64 8.23 7.76 4.80
CA LEU A 64 9.17 6.93 4.03
C LEU A 64 9.48 7.54 2.65
N VAL A 65 8.52 8.24 2.04
CA VAL A 65 8.76 9.06 0.83
C VAL A 65 9.70 10.21 1.14
N GLU A 66 9.42 10.98 2.19
CA GLU A 66 10.24 12.12 2.62
C GLU A 66 11.68 11.71 3.01
N GLU A 67 11.85 10.51 3.56
CA GLU A 67 13.15 9.89 3.88
C GLU A 67 13.87 9.31 2.65
N GLY A 68 13.22 9.28 1.47
CA GLY A 68 13.78 8.72 0.24
C GLY A 68 13.86 7.18 0.20
N LYS A 69 13.23 6.48 1.15
CA LYS A 69 13.20 5.01 1.21
C LYS A 69 12.26 4.39 0.18
N ILE A 70 11.21 5.13 -0.16
CA ILE A 70 10.30 4.80 -1.25
C ILE A 70 10.08 6.05 -2.11
N LYS A 71 9.80 5.92 -3.41
CA LYS A 71 9.46 7.09 -4.26
C LYS A 71 7.96 7.33 -4.33
N TYR A 72 7.20 6.25 -4.46
CA TYR A 72 5.76 6.30 -4.76
C TYR A 72 4.97 5.35 -3.86
N ILE A 73 3.72 5.71 -3.61
CA ILE A 73 2.78 4.93 -2.80
C ILE A 73 1.72 4.30 -3.71
N GLY A 74 1.46 3.01 -3.50
CA GLY A 74 0.37 2.29 -4.14
C GLY A 74 -0.60 1.65 -3.15
N LEU A 75 -1.81 1.35 -3.61
CA LEU A 75 -2.80 0.57 -2.87
C LEU A 75 -3.22 -0.67 -3.67
N SER A 76 -3.61 -1.74 -2.99
CA SER A 76 -4.20 -2.93 -3.61
C SER A 76 -5.49 -3.31 -2.91
N GLU A 77 -6.52 -3.64 -3.71
CA GLU A 77 -7.88 -4.00 -3.25
C GLU A 77 -8.49 -2.98 -2.29
N ALA A 78 -8.30 -1.69 -2.59
CA ALA A 78 -8.88 -0.61 -1.80
C ALA A 78 -10.21 -0.15 -2.42
N SER A 79 -11.20 0.13 -1.57
CA SER A 79 -12.46 0.76 -2.01
C SER A 79 -12.24 2.19 -2.52
N ALA A 80 -13.15 2.70 -3.35
CA ALA A 80 -13.11 4.09 -3.81
C ALA A 80 -13.02 5.10 -2.65
N SER A 81 -13.75 4.86 -1.57
CA SER A 81 -13.70 5.71 -0.36
C SER A 81 -12.33 5.69 0.32
N THR A 82 -11.69 4.52 0.39
CA THR A 82 -10.33 4.37 0.95
C THR A 82 -9.31 5.07 0.08
N ILE A 83 -9.39 4.92 -1.25
CA ILE A 83 -8.50 5.59 -2.21
C ILE A 83 -8.55 7.11 -2.04
N ARG A 84 -9.76 7.71 -2.00
CA ARG A 84 -9.91 9.17 -1.82
C ARG A 84 -9.31 9.67 -0.50
N ARG A 85 -9.58 8.98 0.60
CA ARG A 85 -9.04 9.33 1.93
C ARG A 85 -7.53 9.21 1.98
N ALA A 86 -6.98 8.14 1.39
CA ALA A 86 -5.54 7.93 1.28
C ALA A 86 -4.87 9.05 0.46
N HIS A 87 -5.42 9.34 -0.71
CA HIS A 87 -4.90 10.35 -1.64
C HIS A 87 -4.92 11.76 -1.04
N ALA A 88 -5.86 12.06 -0.15
CA ALA A 88 -5.91 13.32 0.57
C ALA A 88 -4.73 13.52 1.56
N VAL A 89 -4.10 12.43 2.04
CA VAL A 89 -2.92 12.50 2.93
C VAL A 89 -1.62 12.58 2.14
N HIS A 90 -1.49 11.76 1.10
CA HIS A 90 -0.38 11.78 0.15
C HIS A 90 -0.83 11.18 -1.19
N PRO A 91 -0.37 11.71 -2.34
CA PRO A 91 -0.77 11.18 -3.65
C PRO A 91 -0.54 9.67 -3.80
N ILE A 92 -1.61 8.95 -4.14
CA ILE A 92 -1.55 7.54 -4.49
C ILE A 92 -1.22 7.44 -5.98
N THR A 93 -0.07 6.84 -6.28
CA THR A 93 0.48 6.76 -7.65
C THR A 93 -0.16 5.64 -8.47
N ALA A 94 -0.58 4.55 -7.81
CA ALA A 94 -1.17 3.40 -8.49
C ALA A 94 -2.14 2.64 -7.58
N VAL A 95 -3.16 2.04 -8.19
CA VAL A 95 -4.10 1.11 -7.55
C VAL A 95 -4.07 -0.21 -8.31
N GLN A 96 -3.82 -1.32 -7.60
CA GLN A 96 -3.77 -2.67 -8.16
C GLN A 96 -5.02 -3.46 -7.76
N LEU A 97 -5.77 -3.93 -8.77
CA LEU A 97 -7.04 -4.62 -8.63
C LEU A 97 -7.14 -5.79 -9.62
N GLU A 98 -8.04 -6.72 -9.33
CA GLU A 98 -8.49 -7.69 -10.33
C GLU A 98 -9.32 -7.00 -11.41
N TRP A 99 -8.91 -7.15 -12.68
CA TRP A 99 -9.66 -6.65 -13.82
C TRP A 99 -9.37 -7.49 -15.06
N SER A 100 -10.42 -8.00 -15.70
CA SER A 100 -10.32 -8.83 -16.90
C SER A 100 -11.61 -8.76 -17.71
N LEU A 101 -11.68 -9.46 -18.84
CA LEU A 101 -12.95 -9.61 -19.58
C LEU A 101 -14.06 -10.28 -18.74
N TRP A 102 -13.69 -11.04 -17.70
CA TRP A 102 -14.62 -11.77 -16.83
C TRP A 102 -14.86 -11.10 -15.48
N THR A 103 -14.01 -10.15 -15.07
CA THR A 103 -14.12 -9.44 -13.79
C THR A 103 -14.07 -7.95 -14.07
N ARG A 104 -15.22 -7.27 -14.03
CA ARG A 104 -15.38 -5.87 -14.48
C ARG A 104 -16.01 -4.96 -13.43
N ASP A 105 -16.21 -5.45 -12.21
CA ASP A 105 -16.88 -4.75 -11.11
C ASP A 105 -16.24 -3.40 -10.77
N ILE A 106 -14.93 -3.26 -11.02
CA ILE A 106 -14.18 -2.04 -10.73
C ILE A 106 -14.52 -0.86 -11.67
N GLU A 107 -15.16 -1.11 -12.81
CA GLU A 107 -15.44 -0.08 -13.82
C GLU A 107 -16.48 0.94 -13.36
N GLU A 108 -17.39 0.57 -12.47
CA GLU A 108 -18.46 1.45 -11.99
C GLU A 108 -17.95 2.50 -11.01
N GLU A 109 -17.07 2.12 -10.07
CA GLU A 109 -16.67 3.00 -8.97
C GLU A 109 -15.17 3.26 -8.87
N ILE A 110 -14.31 2.28 -9.16
CA ILE A 110 -12.87 2.43 -8.93
C ILE A 110 -12.18 3.11 -10.11
N VAL A 111 -12.45 2.67 -11.35
CA VAL A 111 -11.87 3.29 -12.56
C VAL A 111 -12.16 4.79 -12.62
N PRO A 112 -13.38 5.29 -12.34
CA PRO A 112 -13.65 6.73 -12.31
C PRO A 112 -13.01 7.47 -11.12
N THR A 113 -12.55 6.76 -10.09
CA THR A 113 -11.89 7.36 -8.91
C THR A 113 -10.39 7.55 -9.12
N CYS A 114 -9.77 6.74 -9.97
CA CYS A 114 -8.34 6.78 -10.31
C CYS A 114 -8.06 7.76 -11.44
#